data_AF-A0A953QPK6-F1
#
_entry.id   AF-A0A953QPK6-F1
#
_cell.length_a   1.000
_cell.length_b   1.000
_cell.length_c   1.000
_cell.angle_alpha   90.00
_cell.angle_beta   90.00
_cell.angle_gamma   90.00
#
_symmetry.space_group_name_H-M   'P 1'
#
loop_
_entity.id
_entity.type
_entity.pdbx_description
1 polymer ?
#
loop_
_entity_poly.entity_id
_entity_poly.type
_entity_poly.pdbx_seq_one_letter_code
_entity_poly.pdbx_strand_id
1 'polypeptide(L)' 'MGLKTISFELATEKKEALDAIATALDRDCSYVLNEAINVYLEAHRWRVEHIKAGIKQADAGTFASIAEVSAAFARWRK' A
#
# COMPACT_ATOMS: atom_id res chain seq x y z
N MET A 1 -20.05 11.18 -5.02
CA MET A 1 -19.75 10.43 -3.77
C MET A 1 -20.00 11.34 -2.59
N GLY A 2 -20.59 10.84 -1.50
CA GLY A 2 -20.85 11.62 -0.30
C GLY A 2 -19.62 11.69 0.61
N LEU A 3 -19.40 12.83 1.26
CA LEU A 3 -18.38 12.98 2.28
C LEU A 3 -18.88 12.37 3.60
N LYS A 4 -17.98 11.71 4.33
CA LYS A 4 -18.22 11.21 5.69
C LYS A 4 -17.10 11.70 6.59
N THR A 5 -17.46 12.33 7.70
CA THR A 5 -16.50 12.78 8.71
C THR A 5 -16.24 11.67 9.71
N ILE A 6 -14.97 11.44 10.03
CA ILE A 6 -14.53 10.54 11.09
C ILE A 6 -13.65 11.33 12.06
N SER A 7 -13.70 10.97 13.34
CA SER A 7 -12.80 11.51 14.37
C SER A 7 -11.86 10.41 14.81
N PHE A 8 -10.57 10.73 14.93
CA PHE A 8 -9.55 9.78 15.40
C PHE A 8 -8.50 10.51 16.23
N GLU A 9 -7.87 9.78 17.12
CA GLU A 9 -6.77 10.29 17.94
C GLU A 9 -5.45 10.09 17.21
N LEU A 10 -4.58 11.09 17.29
CA LEU A 10 -3.20 10.99 16.82
C LEU A 10 -2.25 11.64 17.82
N ALA A 11 -1.03 11.10 17.89
CA ALA A 11 0.04 11.72 18.66
C ALA A 11 0.32 13.13 18.15
N THR A 12 0.61 14.06 19.07
CA THR A 12 0.84 15.47 18.76
C THR A 12 1.93 15.66 17.71
N GLU A 13 3.02 14.91 17.80
CA GLU A 13 4.15 15.02 16.87
C GLU A 13 3.73 14.65 15.43
N LYS A 14 2.80 13.69 15.28
CA LYS A 14 2.26 13.34 13.96
C LYS A 14 1.37 14.45 13.41
N LYS A 15 0.61 15.14 14.26
CA LYS A 15 -0.26 16.25 13.84
C LYS A 15 0.59 17.41 13.32
N GLU A 16 1.64 17.75 14.06
CA GLU A 16 2.59 18.80 13.68
C GLU A 16 3.29 18.47 12.35
N ALA A 17 3.72 17.23 12.15
CA ALA A 17 4.33 16.79 10.89
C ALA A 17 3.35 16.91 9.70
N LEU A 18 2.09 16.53 9.88
CA LEU A 18 1.04 16.67 8.86
C LEU A 18 0.76 18.14 8.53
N ASP A 19 0.73 19.02 9.53
CA ASP A 19 0.51 20.46 9.34
C ASP A 19 1.68 21.13 8.60
N ALA A 20 2.92 20.70 8.88
CA ALA A 20 4.10 21.17 8.16
C ALA A 20 4.04 20.79 6.67
N ILE A 21 3.63 19.54 6.37
CA ILE A 21 3.42 19.08 4.98
C ILE A 21 2.31 19.91 4.32
N ALA A 22 1.18 20.09 5.00
CA ALA A 22 0.05 20.85 4.48
C ALA A 22 0.44 22.29 4.13
N THR A 23 1.19 22.94 5.03
CA THR A 23 1.72 24.30 4.81
C THR A 23 2.66 24.36 3.61
N ALA A 24 3.58 23.40 3.48
CA ALA A 24 4.52 23.35 2.35
C ALA A 24 3.81 23.13 0.99
N LEU A 25 2.63 22.52 1.00
CA LEU A 25 1.82 22.25 -0.19
C LEU A 25 0.76 23.32 -0.47
N ASP A 26 0.64 24.36 0.36
CA ASP A 26 -0.46 25.34 0.34
C ASP A 26 -1.85 24.67 0.38
N ARG A 27 -1.99 23.71 1.30
CA ARG A 27 -3.20 22.89 1.50
C ARG A 27 -3.58 22.81 2.97
N ASP A 28 -4.79 22.33 3.23
CA ASP A 28 -5.22 22.00 4.58
C ASP A 28 -4.79 20.57 4.99
N CYS A 29 -4.79 20.31 6.30
CA CYS A 29 -4.42 19.01 6.86
C CYS A 29 -5.35 17.88 6.38
N SER A 30 -6.62 18.17 6.05
CA SER A 30 -7.56 17.16 5.55
C SER A 30 -7.17 16.68 4.16
N TYR A 31 -6.67 17.57 3.30
CA TYR A 31 -6.13 17.19 2.00
C TYR A 31 -4.98 16.18 2.15
N VAL A 32 -3.98 16.50 2.99
CA VAL A 32 -2.84 15.62 3.24
C VAL A 32 -3.27 14.27 3.83
N LEU A 33 -4.22 14.29 4.76
CA LEU A 33 -4.78 13.07 5.35
C LEU A 33 -5.50 12.19 4.31
N ASN A 34 -6.30 12.78 3.43
CA ASN A 34 -6.97 12.03 2.36
C ASN A 34 -5.95 11.41 1.41
N GLU A 35 -4.90 12.15 1.03
CA GLU A 35 -3.84 11.61 0.18
C GLU A 35 -3.08 10.45 0.86
N ALA A 36 -2.74 10.60 2.14
CA ALA A 36 -2.11 9.53 2.91
C ALA A 36 -2.99 8.27 2.99
N ILE A 37 -4.30 8.45 3.18
CA ILE A 37 -5.27 7.34 3.18
C ILE A 37 -5.37 6.69 1.80
N ASN A 38 -5.41 7.48 0.71
CA ASN A 38 -5.45 6.97 -0.65
C ASN A 38 -4.26 6.07 -0.94
N VAL A 39 -3.04 6.54 -0.64
CA VAL A 39 -1.80 5.77 -0.81
C VAL A 39 -1.84 4.48 0.00
N TYR A 40 -2.29 4.54 1.26
CA TYR A 40 -2.40 3.35 2.11
C TYR A 40 -3.41 2.32 1.56
N LEU A 41 -4.58 2.79 1.12
CA LEU A 41 -5.62 1.92 0.55
C LEU A 41 -5.19 1.28 -0.77
N GLU A 42 -4.50 2.03 -1.63
CA GLU A 42 -4.01 1.53 -2.91
C GLU A 42 -2.95 0.43 -2.69
N ALA A 43 -1.96 0.70 -1.83
CA ALA A 43 -0.92 -0.28 -1.49
C ALA A 43 -1.52 -1.58 -0.93
N HIS A 44 -2.55 -1.47 -0.08
CA HIS A 44 -3.21 -2.62 0.50
C HIS A 44 -4.12 -3.36 -0.48
N ARG A 45 -4.81 -2.65 -1.38
CA ARG A 45 -5.66 -3.25 -2.40
C ARG A 45 -4.86 -4.18 -3.29
N TRP A 46 -3.76 -3.67 -3.85
CA TRP A 46 -2.84 -4.45 -4.68
C TRP A 46 -2.36 -5.71 -3.94
N ARG A 47 -1.94 -5.55 -2.67
CA ARG A 47 -1.46 -6.68 -1.86
C ARG A 47 -2.53 -7.75 -1.65
N VAL A 48 -3.75 -7.34 -1.31
CA VAL A 48 -4.87 -8.28 -1.09
C VAL A 48 -5.23 -9.00 -2.39
N GLU A 49 -5.28 -8.29 -3.51
CA GLU A 49 -5.55 -8.88 -4.83
C GLU A 49 -4.49 -9.90 -5.22
N HIS A 50 -3.21 -9.57 -5.03
CA HIS A 50 -2.11 -10.50 -5.30
C HIS A 50 -2.11 -11.74 -4.42
N ILE A 51 -2.40 -11.60 -3.12
CA ILE A 51 -2.52 -12.76 -2.22
C ILE A 51 -3.65 -13.68 -2.71
N LYS A 52 -4.82 -13.12 -3.02
CA LYS A 52 -5.97 -13.90 -3.53
C LYS A 52 -5.64 -14.59 -4.86
N ALA A 53 -4.93 -13.91 -5.76
CA ALA A 53 -4.50 -14.49 -7.02
C ALA A 53 -3.50 -15.64 -6.81
N GLY A 54 -2.52 -15.48 -5.92
CA GLY A 54 -1.55 -16.51 -5.57
C GLY A 54 -2.19 -17.74 -4.93
N ILE A 55 -3.15 -17.55 -4.02
CA ILE A 55 -3.94 -18.65 -3.44
C ILE A 55 -4.68 -19.41 -4.55
N LYS A 56 -5.37 -18.71 -5.45
CA LYS A 56 -6.09 -19.34 -6.57
C LYS A 56 -5.16 -20.13 -7.50
N GLN A 57 -3.95 -19.62 -7.76
CA GLN A 57 -2.94 -20.33 -8.55
C GLN A 57 -2.45 -21.60 -7.84
N ALA A 58 -2.19 -21.51 -6.53
CA ALA A 58 -1.78 -22.65 -5.72
C ALA A 58 -2.87 -23.73 -5.66
N ASP A 59 -4.13 -23.35 -5.46
CA ASP A 59 -5.29 -24.24 -5.47
C ASP A 59 -5.46 -24.93 -6.84
N ALA A 60 -5.09 -24.24 -7.93
CA ALA A 60 -5.07 -24.79 -9.29
C ALA A 60 -3.79 -25.58 -9.62
N GLY A 61 -2.87 -25.78 -8.66
CA GLY A 61 -1.59 -26.46 -8.87
C GLY A 61 -0.61 -25.72 -9.79
N THR A 62 -0.84 -24.43 -10.04
CA THR A 62 -0.01 -23.59 -10.93
C THR A 62 1.23 -23.12 -10.18
N PHE A 63 2.17 -24.04 -9.97
CA PHE A 63 3.47 -23.76 -9.38
C PHE A 63 4.57 -23.74 -10.45
N ALA A 64 5.61 -22.95 -10.20
CA ALA A 64 6.82 -23.00 -11.01
C ALA A 64 7.52 -24.35 -10.84
N SER A 65 8.06 -24.87 -11.94
CA SER A 65 8.93 -26.04 -11.94
C SER A 65 10.28 -25.73 -11.31
N ILE A 66 10.99 -26.79 -10.89
CA ILE A 66 12.36 -26.69 -10.33
C ILE A 66 13.30 -25.96 -11.30
N ALA A 67 13.15 -26.18 -12.61
CA ALA A 67 13.97 -25.56 -13.64
C ALA A 67 13.72 -24.04 -13.73
N GLU A 68 12.45 -23.60 -13.69
CA GLU A 68 12.08 -22.18 -13.68
C GLU A 68 12.58 -21.48 -12.42
N VAL A 69 12.44 -22.12 -11.26
CA VAL A 69 12.97 -21.61 -9.99
C VAL A 69 14.49 -21.46 -10.07
N SER A 70 15.21 -22.47 -10.56
CA SER A 70 16.67 -22.45 -10.71
C SER A 70 17.14 -21.33 -11.64
N ALA A 71 16.44 -21.12 -12.76
CA ALA A 71 16.72 -20.06 -13.70
C ALA A 71 16.47 -18.66 -13.10
N ALA A 72 15.39 -18.50 -12.32
CA ALA A 72 15.09 -17.23 -11.64
C ALA A 72 16.21 -16.83 -10.67
N PHE A 73 16.69 -17.75 -9.83
CA PHE A 73 17.76 -17.49 -8.87
C PHE A 73 19.14 -17.28 -9.52
N ALA A 74 19.38 -17.84 -10.72
CA ALA A 74 20.62 -17.59 -11.45
C ALA A 74 20.78 -16.10 -11.83
N ARG A 75 19.69 -15.35 -12.00
CA ARG A 75 19.72 -13.91 -12.34
C ARG A 75 20.33 -13.01 -11.26
N TRP A 76 20.43 -13.50 -10.02
CA TRP A 76 20.96 -12.73 -8.88
C TRP A 76 22.30 -13.27 -8.37
N ARG A 77 22.83 -14.33 -8.98
CA ARG A 77 24.21 -14.76 -8.75
C ARG A 77 25.13 -13.85 -9.57
N LYS A 78 25.78 -12.91 -8.86
CA LYS A 78 27.01 -12.27 -9.35
C LYS A 78 28.07 -13.32 -9.67
#